data_AF-A0A7Y0EGR5-F1
#
_entry.id   AF-A0A7Y0EGR5-F1
#
_cell.length_a   1.000
_cell.length_b   1.000
_cell.length_c   1.000
_cell.angle_alpha   90.00
_cell.angle_beta   90.00
_cell.angle_gamma   90.00
#
_symmetry.space_group_name_H-M   'P 1'
#
loop_
_entity.id
_entity.type
_entity.pdbx_description
1 polymer ?
#
loop_
_entity_poly.entity_id
_entity_poly.type
_entity_poly.pdbx_seq_one_letter_code
_entity_poly.pdbx_strand_id
1 'polypeptide(L)'
;MEFNREQKEALNIDKNVALSAGAGSGKTRVLTERYLRLLESGIDVAQVVAITFTDKAALEMKNRIREQIVLRVEKGEKTVDWQKALDKLEKANISTIHSFCSNIVKENAALLGMDFNFKIINDVDSKEFLKDTAAEVLKNYFSNEEYSEEVQLLNNLFENKYKEEKFIEEILKIRVDILEKGLAFEEIIKNAAASIEKFVLKIIYEINEIYREYKLKRDMLDYTDLQTRAAELLGMRELREAYKKRYKRIMVDEFQDSATRCVVKSYAA
;
A
#
# COMPACT_ATOMS: atom_id res chain seq x y z
N MET A 1 -28.67 -17.86 -3.61
CA MET A 1 -27.70 -18.85 -3.07
C MET A 1 -27.47 -18.57 -1.60
N GLU A 2 -27.55 -19.58 -0.75
CA GLU A 2 -27.35 -19.44 0.70
C GLU A 2 -25.84 -19.34 1.06
N PHE A 3 -25.50 -18.62 2.13
CA PHE A 3 -24.13 -18.59 2.66
C PHE A 3 -23.84 -19.88 3.43
N ASN A 4 -22.63 -20.43 3.28
CA ASN A 4 -22.19 -21.57 4.10
C ASN A 4 -21.93 -21.14 5.56
N ARG A 5 -21.62 -22.10 6.45
CA ARG A 5 -21.40 -21.84 7.88
C ARG A 5 -20.28 -20.83 8.14
N GLU A 6 -19.14 -20.98 7.47
CA GLU A 6 -17.96 -20.10 7.63
C GLU A 6 -18.27 -18.68 7.11
N GLN A 7 -18.96 -18.58 5.99
CA GLN A 7 -19.43 -17.31 5.44
C GLN A 7 -20.42 -16.63 6.39
N LYS A 8 -21.37 -17.36 6.98
CA LYS A 8 -22.30 -16.82 7.98
C LYS A 8 -21.55 -16.28 9.21
N GLU A 9 -20.51 -16.97 9.67
CA GLU A 9 -19.64 -16.49 10.74
C GLU A 9 -18.88 -15.21 10.34
N ALA A 10 -18.38 -15.17 9.11
CA ALA A 10 -17.76 -13.99 8.53
C ALA A 10 -18.72 -12.81 8.26
N LEU A 11 -20.03 -12.99 8.44
CA LEU A 11 -21.01 -11.91 8.44
C LEU A 11 -21.32 -11.36 9.84
N ASN A 12 -20.72 -11.92 10.89
CA ASN A 12 -20.88 -11.39 12.25
C ASN A 12 -20.05 -10.11 12.42
N ILE A 13 -20.75 -8.97 12.53
CA ILE A 13 -20.17 -7.62 12.58
C ILE A 13 -19.61 -7.21 13.95
N ASP A 14 -19.84 -8.01 14.99
CA ASP A 14 -19.38 -7.74 16.36
C ASP A 14 -17.99 -8.30 16.64
N LYS A 15 -17.43 -9.06 15.69
CA LYS A 15 -16.11 -9.69 15.81
C LYS A 15 -15.18 -9.25 14.71
N ASN A 16 -13.89 -9.19 15.03
CA ASN A 16 -12.84 -9.18 14.02
C ASN A 16 -12.77 -10.55 13.37
N VAL A 17 -12.81 -10.61 12.04
CA VAL A 17 -12.79 -11.87 11.28
C VAL A 17 -11.71 -11.76 10.21
N ALA A 18 -10.86 -12.76 10.15
CA ALA A 18 -9.97 -13.01 9.01
C ALA A 18 -10.56 -14.17 8.20
N LEU A 19 -10.82 -13.94 6.91
CA LEU A 19 -11.35 -14.95 6.01
C LEU A 19 -10.26 -15.39 5.04
N SER A 20 -9.75 -16.61 5.23
CA SER A 20 -8.91 -17.26 4.22
C SER A 20 -9.82 -18.03 3.27
N ALA A 21 -9.77 -17.73 1.98
CA ALA A 21 -10.56 -18.46 1.00
C ALA A 21 -9.85 -18.50 -0.36
N GLY A 22 -10.04 -19.59 -1.12
CA GLY A 22 -9.49 -19.73 -2.46
C GLY A 22 -10.23 -18.86 -3.49
N ALA A 23 -9.70 -18.81 -4.72
CA ALA A 23 -10.38 -18.18 -5.84
C ALA A 23 -11.80 -18.77 -6.04
N GLY A 24 -12.78 -17.93 -6.37
CA GLY A 24 -14.16 -18.37 -6.62
C GLY A 24 -14.99 -18.72 -5.37
N SER A 25 -14.44 -18.56 -4.15
CA SER A 25 -15.13 -18.84 -2.88
C SER A 25 -16.20 -17.82 -2.46
N GLY A 26 -16.37 -16.74 -3.24
CA GLY A 26 -17.34 -15.69 -2.96
C GLY A 26 -16.91 -14.68 -1.89
N LYS A 27 -15.61 -14.49 -1.64
CA LYS A 27 -15.10 -13.48 -0.67
C LYS A 27 -15.71 -12.10 -0.88
N THR A 28 -15.69 -11.60 -2.12
CA THR A 28 -16.22 -10.27 -2.46
C THR A 28 -17.71 -10.15 -2.12
N ARG A 29 -18.46 -11.25 -2.27
CA ARG A 29 -19.88 -11.32 -1.87
C ARG A 29 -20.03 -11.23 -0.35
N VAL A 30 -19.19 -11.95 0.41
CA VAL A 30 -19.17 -11.88 1.88
C VAL A 30 -18.80 -10.48 2.36
N LEU A 31 -17.79 -9.84 1.77
CA LEU A 31 -17.40 -8.46 2.10
C LEU A 31 -18.52 -7.47 1.76
N THR A 32 -19.15 -7.57 0.59
CA THR A 32 -20.28 -6.71 0.20
C THR A 32 -21.45 -6.86 1.19
N GLU A 33 -21.83 -8.09 1.50
CA GLU A 33 -22.92 -8.37 2.45
C GLU A 33 -22.58 -7.89 3.87
N ARG A 34 -21.33 -8.09 4.31
CA ARG A 34 -20.86 -7.59 5.61
C ARG A 34 -20.91 -6.06 5.65
N TYR A 35 -20.54 -5.37 4.58
CA TYR A 35 -20.66 -3.91 4.49
C TYR A 35 -22.11 -3.45 4.67
N LEU A 36 -23.06 -4.09 3.99
CA LEU A 36 -24.49 -3.77 4.10
C LEU A 36 -25.03 -4.01 5.53
N ARG A 37 -24.60 -5.09 6.19
CA ARG A 37 -24.95 -5.35 7.60
C ARG A 37 -24.40 -4.31 8.56
N LEU A 38 -23.24 -3.72 8.27
CA LEU A 38 -22.73 -2.59 9.05
C LEU A 38 -23.66 -1.39 8.91
N LEU A 39 -24.14 -1.10 7.70
CA LEU A 39 -25.11 -0.03 7.50
C LEU A 39 -26.42 -0.31 8.24
N GLU A 40 -26.92 -1.54 8.16
CA GLU A 40 -28.11 -2.01 8.90
C GLU A 40 -27.99 -1.86 10.42
N SER A 41 -26.77 -1.94 10.96
CA SER A 41 -26.49 -1.69 12.38
C SER A 41 -26.45 -0.19 12.77
N GLY A 42 -26.65 0.70 11.81
CA GLY A 42 -26.65 2.16 12.00
C GLY A 42 -25.30 2.84 11.78
N ILE A 43 -24.29 2.13 11.23
CA ILE A 43 -23.00 2.74 10.86
C ILE A 43 -23.16 3.50 9.54
N ASP A 44 -22.72 4.75 9.50
CA ASP A 44 -22.77 5.54 8.27
C ASP A 44 -21.72 5.07 7.26
N VAL A 45 -22.02 5.16 5.96
CA VAL A 45 -21.08 4.79 4.88
C VAL A 45 -19.72 5.49 5.01
N ALA A 46 -19.69 6.73 5.53
CA ALA A 46 -18.46 7.50 5.73
C ALA A 46 -17.60 6.95 6.87
N GLN A 47 -18.17 6.13 7.76
CA GLN A 47 -17.50 5.53 8.92
C GLN A 47 -16.93 4.13 8.62
N VAL A 48 -17.14 3.60 7.41
CA VAL A 48 -16.57 2.33 6.97
C VAL A 48 -15.44 2.60 5.98
N VAL A 49 -14.28 2.00 6.22
CA VAL A 49 -13.15 1.97 5.30
C VAL A 49 -13.07 0.56 4.70
N ALA A 50 -13.16 0.44 3.39
CA ALA A 50 -12.98 -0.80 2.66
C ALA A 50 -11.78 -0.65 1.71
N ILE A 51 -10.74 -1.44 1.95
CA ILE A 51 -9.48 -1.39 1.23
C ILE A 51 -9.41 -2.58 0.27
N THR A 52 -9.01 -2.34 -0.98
CA THR A 52 -8.72 -3.37 -1.98
C THR A 52 -7.30 -3.23 -2.53
N PHE A 53 -6.83 -4.24 -3.28
CA PHE A 53 -5.51 -4.19 -3.93
C PHE A 53 -5.50 -3.34 -5.21
N THR A 54 -6.57 -3.40 -6.02
CA THR A 54 -6.66 -2.68 -7.29
C THR A 54 -7.84 -1.70 -7.31
N ASP A 55 -7.72 -0.64 -8.12
CA ASP A 55 -8.82 0.32 -8.32
C ASP A 55 -10.02 -0.35 -8.99
N LYS A 56 -9.78 -1.34 -9.87
CA LYS A 56 -10.83 -2.15 -10.47
C LYS A 56 -11.62 -2.91 -9.41
N ALA A 57 -10.95 -3.53 -8.44
CA ALA A 57 -11.62 -4.25 -7.34
C ALA A 57 -12.40 -3.29 -6.42
N ALA A 58 -11.84 -2.11 -6.11
CA ALA A 58 -12.56 -1.08 -5.35
C ALA A 58 -13.84 -0.65 -6.07
N LEU A 59 -13.75 -0.36 -7.37
CA LEU A 59 -14.89 0.05 -8.19
C LEU A 59 -15.94 -1.07 -8.27
N GLU A 60 -15.51 -2.32 -8.48
CA GLU A 60 -16.41 -3.47 -8.51
C GLU A 60 -17.15 -3.64 -7.17
N MET A 61 -16.43 -3.55 -6.04
CA MET A 61 -17.03 -3.62 -4.70
C MET A 61 -18.05 -2.48 -4.50
N LYS A 62 -17.70 -1.24 -4.87
CA LYS A 62 -18.60 -0.08 -4.77
C LYS A 62 -19.85 -0.27 -5.61
N ASN A 63 -19.72 -0.79 -6.83
CA ASN A 63 -20.86 -1.06 -7.72
C ASN A 63 -21.79 -2.14 -7.14
N ARG A 64 -21.23 -3.23 -6.62
CA ARG A 64 -22.02 -4.29 -5.96
C ARG A 64 -22.78 -3.77 -4.74
N ILE A 65 -22.14 -2.93 -3.91
CA ILE A 65 -22.82 -2.27 -2.79
C ILE A 65 -23.94 -1.36 -3.29
N ARG A 66 -23.68 -0.56 -4.34
CA ARG A 66 -24.67 0.35 -4.93
C ARG A 66 -25.90 -0.41 -5.41
N GLU A 67 -25.72 -1.48 -6.18
CA GLU A 67 -26.81 -2.33 -6.68
C GLU A 67 -27.67 -2.87 -5.53
N GLN A 68 -27.03 -3.34 -4.45
CA GLN A 68 -27.74 -3.87 -3.29
C GLN A 68 -28.48 -2.79 -2.50
N ILE A 69 -27.96 -1.56 -2.43
CA ILE A 69 -28.66 -0.43 -1.80
C ILE A 69 -29.87 -0.03 -2.66
N VAL A 70 -29.71 0.09 -3.98
CA VAL A 70 -30.80 0.44 -4.91
C VAL A 70 -31.96 -0.55 -4.78
N LEU A 71 -31.68 -1.86 -4.76
CA LEU A 71 -32.71 -2.89 -4.57
C LEU A 71 -33.48 -2.72 -3.26
N ARG A 72 -32.82 -2.28 -2.18
CA ARG A 72 -33.47 -2.06 -0.88
C ARG A 72 -34.32 -0.78 -0.87
N VAL A 73 -33.87 0.27 -1.58
CA VAL A 73 -34.65 1.49 -1.83
C VAL A 73 -35.92 1.16 -2.61
N GLU A 74 -35.80 0.44 -3.72
CA GLU A 74 -36.94 0.06 -4.58
C GLU A 74 -37.97 -0.82 -3.84
N LYS A 75 -37.51 -1.68 -2.95
CA LYS A 75 -38.36 -2.49 -2.07
C LYS A 75 -39.00 -1.71 -0.92
N GLY A 76 -38.60 -0.46 -0.70
CA GLY A 76 -39.07 0.35 0.42
C GLY A 76 -38.65 -0.20 1.79
N GLU A 77 -37.49 -0.86 1.88
CA GLU A 77 -36.96 -1.35 3.15
C GLU A 77 -36.67 -0.17 4.09
N LYS A 78 -37.04 -0.29 5.37
CA LYS A 78 -36.94 0.80 6.37
C LYS A 78 -35.95 0.51 7.51
N THR A 79 -35.12 -0.52 7.36
CA THR A 79 -34.07 -0.86 8.33
C THR A 79 -33.05 0.27 8.49
N VAL A 80 -32.76 0.99 7.40
CA VAL A 80 -31.88 2.16 7.33
C VAL A 80 -32.50 3.15 6.35
N ASP A 81 -32.10 4.41 6.43
CA ASP A 81 -32.31 5.38 5.35
C ASP A 81 -31.40 5.03 4.16
N TRP A 82 -31.85 4.07 3.34
CA TRP A 82 -31.11 3.56 2.19
C TRP A 82 -30.88 4.61 1.09
N GLN A 83 -31.81 5.56 0.95
CA GLN A 83 -31.63 6.67 0.00
C GLN A 83 -30.46 7.55 0.41
N LYS A 84 -30.39 7.92 1.70
CA LYS A 84 -29.25 8.68 2.24
C LYS A 84 -27.94 7.90 2.17
N ALA A 85 -27.97 6.58 2.37
CA ALA A 85 -26.79 5.73 2.19
C ALA A 85 -26.31 5.76 0.72
N LEU A 86 -27.24 5.68 -0.24
CA LEU A 86 -26.95 5.77 -1.68
C LEU A 86 -26.31 7.12 -2.05
N ASP A 87 -26.89 8.22 -1.58
CA ASP A 87 -26.41 9.59 -1.87
C ASP A 87 -24.97 9.80 -1.37
N LYS A 88 -24.63 9.17 -0.25
CA LYS A 88 -23.29 9.26 0.36
C LYS A 88 -22.30 8.24 -0.19
N LEU A 89 -22.76 7.18 -0.85
CA LEU A 89 -21.91 6.08 -1.31
C LEU A 89 -20.80 6.56 -2.26
N GLU A 90 -21.06 7.62 -3.04
CA GLU A 90 -20.03 8.17 -3.94
C GLU A 90 -18.77 8.65 -3.21
N LYS A 91 -18.95 9.14 -1.97
CA LYS A 91 -17.87 9.63 -1.12
C LYS A 91 -17.42 8.60 -0.06
N ALA A 92 -17.91 7.36 -0.13
CA ALA A 92 -17.51 6.31 0.79
C ALA A 92 -16.03 5.95 0.62
N ASN A 93 -15.37 5.55 1.71
CA ASN A 93 -13.96 5.15 1.70
C ASN A 93 -13.82 3.71 1.20
N ILE A 94 -14.14 3.47 -0.07
CA ILE A 94 -13.96 2.20 -0.78
C ILE A 94 -12.87 2.44 -1.83
N SER A 95 -11.64 2.06 -1.54
CA SER A 95 -10.48 2.46 -2.35
C SER A 95 -9.33 1.47 -2.25
N THR A 96 -8.29 1.70 -3.04
CA THR A 96 -6.99 1.04 -2.81
C THR A 96 -6.32 1.55 -1.54
N ILE A 97 -5.37 0.79 -1.02
CA ILE A 97 -4.54 1.20 0.12
C ILE A 97 -3.76 2.48 -0.17
N HIS A 98 -3.25 2.60 -1.40
CA HIS A 98 -2.54 3.77 -1.89
C HIS A 98 -3.42 5.03 -1.86
N SER A 99 -4.63 4.93 -2.39
CA SER A 99 -5.60 6.02 -2.37
C SER A 99 -5.97 6.44 -0.95
N PHE A 100 -6.13 5.47 -0.04
CA PHE A 100 -6.42 5.76 1.36
C PHE A 100 -5.26 6.48 2.06
N CYS A 101 -4.02 5.99 1.92
CA CYS A 101 -2.83 6.66 2.45
C CYS A 101 -2.63 8.05 1.85
N SER A 102 -2.85 8.21 0.54
CA SER A 102 -2.81 9.50 -0.14
C SER A 102 -3.76 10.51 0.48
N ASN A 103 -5.00 10.10 0.77
CA ASN A 103 -5.98 10.97 1.42
C ASN A 103 -5.53 11.38 2.83
N ILE A 104 -4.99 10.45 3.64
CA ILE A 104 -4.47 10.77 4.97
C ILE A 104 -3.33 11.79 4.87
N VAL A 105 -2.37 11.60 3.96
CA VAL A 105 -1.24 12.51 3.79
C VAL A 105 -1.72 13.89 3.32
N LYS A 106 -2.64 13.96 2.34
CA LYS A 106 -3.20 15.23 1.86
C LYS A 106 -3.97 15.98 2.95
N GLU A 107 -4.81 15.28 3.72
CA GLU A 107 -5.57 15.87 4.82
C GLU A 107 -4.66 16.47 5.92
N ASN A 108 -3.40 16.00 6.03
CA ASN A 108 -2.49 16.35 7.12
C ASN A 108 -1.12 16.86 6.64
N ALA A 109 -0.99 17.31 5.40
CA ALA A 109 0.30 17.65 4.78
C ALA A 109 1.09 18.71 5.59
N ALA A 110 0.39 19.68 6.18
CA ALA A 110 0.99 20.70 7.04
C ALA A 110 1.74 20.12 8.25
N LEU A 111 1.27 19.02 8.83
CA LEU A 111 1.94 18.37 9.97
C LEU A 111 3.25 17.69 9.57
N LEU A 112 3.42 17.38 8.28
CA LEU A 112 4.64 16.82 7.71
C LEU A 112 5.58 17.90 7.16
N GLY A 113 5.22 19.19 7.29
CA GLY A 113 5.96 20.28 6.65
C GLY A 113 5.94 20.20 5.12
N MET A 114 4.93 19.55 4.55
CA MET A 114 4.79 19.35 3.11
C MET A 114 3.82 20.35 2.49
N ASP A 115 4.08 20.76 1.24
CA ASP A 115 3.11 21.50 0.43
C ASP A 115 1.90 20.62 0.13
N PHE A 116 0.69 21.16 0.24
CA PHE A 116 -0.56 20.47 -0.08
C PHE A 116 -0.66 20.06 -1.56
N ASN A 117 0.11 20.70 -2.44
CA ASN A 117 0.15 20.45 -3.89
C ASN A 117 1.24 19.46 -4.33
N PHE A 118 1.76 18.62 -3.42
CA PHE A 118 2.71 17.58 -3.80
C PHE A 118 2.16 16.70 -4.91
N LYS A 119 3.03 16.32 -5.86
CA LYS A 119 2.69 15.44 -6.97
C LYS A 119 2.87 13.99 -6.56
N ILE A 120 2.01 13.12 -7.06
CA ILE A 120 2.16 11.67 -6.85
C ILE A 120 2.76 11.08 -8.11
N ILE A 121 3.93 10.47 -7.99
CA ILE A 121 4.50 9.66 -9.07
C ILE A 121 3.85 8.28 -9.03
N ASN A 122 3.35 7.82 -10.17
CA ASN A 122 2.73 6.50 -10.26
C ASN A 122 3.81 5.39 -10.29
N ASP A 123 3.41 4.14 -10.08
CA ASP A 123 4.33 3.00 -10.03
C ASP A 123 5.09 2.76 -11.34
N VAL A 124 4.49 3.08 -12.49
CA VAL A 124 5.12 2.85 -13.80
C VAL A 124 6.27 3.82 -13.97
N ASP A 125 5.99 5.12 -13.81
CA ASP A 125 6.98 6.20 -13.94
C ASP A 125 8.08 6.05 -12.88
N SER A 126 7.72 5.66 -11.66
CA SER A 126 8.68 5.40 -10.58
C SER A 126 9.63 4.25 -10.92
N LYS A 127 9.09 3.13 -11.44
CA LYS A 127 9.90 1.97 -11.85
C LYS A 127 10.78 2.27 -13.05
N GLU A 128 10.27 3.01 -14.04
CA GLU A 128 11.04 3.42 -15.21
C GLU A 128 12.23 4.30 -14.80
N PHE A 129 11.97 5.35 -14.01
CA PHE A 129 13.03 6.22 -13.50
C PHE A 129 14.10 5.44 -12.69
N LEU A 130 13.66 4.54 -11.81
CA LEU A 130 14.57 3.72 -11.01
C LEU A 130 15.42 2.77 -11.86
N LYS A 131 14.85 2.19 -12.93
CA LYS A 131 15.59 1.34 -13.87
C LYS A 131 16.65 2.13 -14.62
N ASP A 132 16.30 3.30 -15.13
CA ASP A 132 17.24 4.18 -15.86
C ASP A 132 18.36 4.65 -14.94
N THR A 133 18.01 5.09 -13.73
CA THR A 133 18.98 5.49 -12.69
C THR A 133 19.92 4.34 -12.34
N ALA A 134 19.38 3.14 -12.14
CA ALA A 134 20.17 1.96 -11.82
C ALA A 134 21.16 1.62 -12.94
N ALA A 135 20.75 1.69 -14.20
CA ALA A 135 21.63 1.47 -15.35
C ALA A 135 22.76 2.51 -15.39
N GLU A 136 22.46 3.79 -15.19
CA GLU A 136 23.46 4.85 -15.18
C GLU A 136 24.47 4.69 -14.04
N VAL A 137 23.99 4.43 -12.82
CA VAL A 137 24.85 4.19 -11.65
C VAL A 137 25.75 2.98 -11.89
N LEU A 138 25.19 1.85 -12.33
CA LEU A 138 25.98 0.65 -12.62
C LEU A 138 27.07 0.89 -13.65
N LYS A 139 26.77 1.62 -14.73
CA LYS A 139 27.75 1.98 -15.75
C LYS A 139 28.92 2.78 -15.15
N ASN A 140 28.64 3.72 -14.26
CA ASN A 140 29.67 4.52 -13.59
C ASN A 140 30.55 3.65 -12.67
N TYR A 141 29.94 2.78 -11.88
CA TYR A 141 30.66 1.85 -11.00
C TYR A 141 31.51 0.85 -11.78
N PHE A 142 30.98 0.30 -12.89
CA PHE A 142 31.66 -0.75 -13.67
C PHE A 142 32.80 -0.19 -14.53
N SER A 143 32.77 1.10 -14.84
CA SER A 143 33.83 1.79 -15.59
C SER A 143 34.90 2.41 -14.69
N ASN A 144 34.71 2.40 -13.36
CA ASN A 144 35.67 2.97 -12.42
C ASN A 144 36.76 1.96 -12.07
N GLU A 145 38.02 2.30 -12.36
CA GLU A 145 39.18 1.45 -12.09
C GLU A 145 39.34 1.11 -10.59
N GLU A 146 38.88 1.99 -9.69
CA GLU A 146 38.88 1.77 -8.24
C GLU A 146 38.10 0.51 -7.84
N TYR A 147 37.06 0.14 -8.60
CA TYR A 147 36.15 -0.97 -8.29
C TYR A 147 36.37 -2.20 -9.18
N SER A 148 37.51 -2.26 -9.87
CA SER A 148 37.79 -3.32 -10.85
C SER A 148 37.80 -4.72 -10.24
N GLU A 149 38.27 -4.89 -9.00
CA GLU A 149 38.28 -6.17 -8.30
C GLU A 149 36.86 -6.63 -7.93
N GLU A 150 36.03 -5.74 -7.36
CA GLU A 150 34.65 -6.05 -7.01
C GLU A 150 33.80 -6.34 -8.25
N VAL A 151 34.00 -5.57 -9.33
CA VAL A 151 33.31 -5.79 -10.61
C VAL A 151 33.69 -7.15 -11.20
N GLN A 152 34.97 -7.53 -11.16
CA GLN A 152 35.40 -8.87 -11.58
C GLN A 152 34.77 -9.98 -10.72
N LEU A 153 34.72 -9.78 -9.39
CA LEU A 153 34.10 -10.74 -8.48
C LEU A 153 32.60 -10.89 -8.75
N LEU A 154 31.87 -9.80 -8.97
CA LEU A 154 30.46 -9.84 -9.38
C LEU A 154 30.31 -10.62 -10.69
N ASN A 155 31.10 -10.30 -11.72
CA ASN A 155 31.03 -10.97 -13.01
C ASN A 155 31.26 -12.49 -12.92
N ASN A 156 32.19 -12.91 -12.05
CA ASN A 156 32.46 -14.33 -11.78
C ASN A 156 31.30 -15.02 -11.06
N LEU A 157 30.68 -14.36 -10.08
CA LEU A 157 29.53 -14.89 -9.34
C LEU A 157 28.29 -15.08 -10.23
N PHE A 158 28.14 -14.25 -11.26
CA PHE A 158 26.97 -14.26 -12.14
C PHE A 158 27.19 -14.86 -13.56
N GLU A 159 28.32 -15.56 -13.76
CA GLU A 159 28.67 -16.41 -14.92
C GLU A 159 28.36 -15.84 -16.33
N ASN A 160 28.67 -14.57 -16.66
CA ASN A 160 28.34 -13.95 -17.98
C ASN A 160 26.86 -14.08 -18.43
N LYS A 161 25.98 -14.64 -17.58
CA LYS A 161 24.57 -14.96 -17.84
C LYS A 161 23.65 -13.93 -17.22
N TYR A 162 24.15 -13.13 -16.28
CA TYR A 162 23.48 -11.92 -15.87
C TYR A 162 23.54 -10.90 -16.99
N LYS A 163 22.41 -10.71 -17.66
CA LYS A 163 22.16 -9.50 -18.42
C LYS A 163 22.09 -8.35 -17.44
N GLU A 164 22.65 -7.20 -17.80
CA GLU A 164 22.60 -5.94 -17.04
C GLU A 164 21.17 -5.67 -16.49
N GLU A 165 20.15 -5.93 -17.31
CA GLU A 165 18.75 -5.80 -16.93
C GLU A 165 18.33 -6.70 -15.74
N LYS A 166 18.78 -7.97 -15.69
CA LYS A 166 18.50 -8.85 -14.55
C LYS A 166 19.18 -8.36 -13.27
N PHE A 167 20.39 -7.83 -13.39
CA PHE A 167 21.11 -7.29 -12.23
C PHE A 167 20.37 -6.09 -11.66
N ILE A 168 19.93 -5.18 -12.54
CA ILE A 168 19.09 -4.03 -12.17
C ILE A 168 17.83 -4.51 -11.43
N GLU A 169 17.14 -5.52 -11.93
CA GLU A 169 15.96 -6.06 -11.25
C GLU A 169 16.27 -6.61 -9.85
N GLU A 170 17.40 -7.29 -9.66
CA GLU A 170 17.79 -7.79 -8.35
C GLU A 170 18.17 -6.68 -7.37
N ILE A 171 18.98 -5.70 -7.77
CA ILE A 171 19.37 -4.61 -6.88
C ILE A 171 18.15 -3.75 -6.49
N LEU A 172 17.20 -3.55 -7.42
CA LEU A 172 15.95 -2.84 -7.12
C LEU A 172 15.04 -3.65 -6.19
N LYS A 173 15.02 -4.99 -6.28
CA LYS A 173 14.32 -5.84 -5.30
C LYS A 173 14.95 -5.72 -3.91
N ILE A 174 16.27 -5.82 -3.81
CA ILE A 174 16.99 -5.66 -2.54
C ILE A 174 16.73 -4.26 -1.95
N ARG A 175 16.70 -3.22 -2.79
CA ARG A 175 16.32 -1.86 -2.38
C ARG A 175 14.93 -1.83 -1.72
N VAL A 176 13.94 -2.46 -2.34
CA VAL A 176 12.58 -2.55 -1.78
C VAL A 176 12.60 -3.28 -0.44
N ASP A 177 13.27 -4.42 -0.34
CA ASP A 177 13.35 -5.21 0.89
C ASP A 177 13.99 -4.42 2.06
N ILE A 178 15.04 -3.63 1.78
CA ILE A 178 15.69 -2.78 2.78
C ILE A 178 14.72 -1.71 3.29
N LEU A 179 14.04 -1.02 2.36
CA LEU A 179 13.08 0.03 2.69
C LEU A 179 11.88 -0.52 3.47
N GLU A 180 11.34 -1.67 3.06
CA GLU A 180 10.22 -2.31 3.75
C GLU A 180 10.55 -2.66 5.20
N LYS A 181 11.77 -3.13 5.46
CA LYS A 181 12.26 -3.42 6.81
C LYS A 181 12.54 -2.17 7.66
N GLY A 182 12.54 -0.98 7.04
CA GLY A 182 12.81 0.29 7.73
C GLY A 182 14.25 0.42 8.22
N LEU A 183 15.19 -0.28 7.58
CA LEU A 183 16.60 -0.27 7.95
C LEU A 183 17.31 0.96 7.34
N ALA A 184 18.23 1.56 8.09
CA ALA A 184 19.09 2.63 7.58
C ALA A 184 20.19 2.03 6.68
N PHE A 185 20.32 2.55 5.45
CA PHE A 185 21.33 2.06 4.50
C PHE A 185 22.74 2.16 5.06
N GLU A 186 23.05 3.26 5.74
CA GLU A 186 24.36 3.52 6.35
C GLU A 186 24.72 2.46 7.40
N GLU A 187 23.73 2.00 8.17
CA GLU A 187 23.93 0.97 9.19
C GLU A 187 24.15 -0.40 8.54
N ILE A 188 23.39 -0.76 7.50
CA ILE A 188 23.58 -2.01 6.78
C ILE A 188 24.97 -2.04 6.11
N ILE A 189 25.36 -0.96 5.42
CA ILE A 189 26.67 -0.86 4.77
C ILE A 189 27.80 -1.02 5.79
N LYS A 190 27.67 -0.40 6.98
CA LYS A 190 28.67 -0.50 8.04
C LYS A 190 28.81 -1.94 8.58
N ASN A 191 27.70 -2.66 8.68
CA ASN A 191 27.65 -4.00 9.26
C ASN A 191 27.91 -5.14 8.26
N ALA A 192 27.90 -4.85 6.95
CA ALA A 192 28.22 -5.82 5.91
C ALA A 192 29.62 -6.42 6.12
N ALA A 193 29.73 -7.74 6.01
CA ALA A 193 30.96 -8.46 6.33
C ALA A 193 31.86 -8.63 5.10
N ALA A 194 31.25 -8.88 3.95
CA ALA A 194 31.97 -9.12 2.70
C ALA A 194 32.19 -7.81 1.92
N SER A 195 33.35 -7.69 1.24
CA SER A 195 33.64 -6.55 0.36
C SER A 195 32.60 -6.41 -0.75
N ILE A 196 32.21 -7.53 -1.36
CA ILE A 196 31.20 -7.58 -2.42
C ILE A 196 29.81 -7.12 -1.96
N GLU A 197 29.44 -7.45 -0.72
CA GLU A 197 28.19 -7.05 -0.10
C GLU A 197 28.18 -5.52 0.11
N LYS A 198 29.27 -4.97 0.67
CA LYS A 198 29.44 -3.51 0.81
C LYS A 198 29.35 -2.81 -0.53
N PHE A 199 29.98 -3.37 -1.56
CA PHE A 199 29.98 -2.82 -2.90
C PHE A 199 28.56 -2.71 -3.48
N VAL A 200 27.80 -3.81 -3.44
CA VAL A 200 26.40 -3.82 -3.90
C VAL A 200 25.53 -2.86 -3.08
N LEU A 201 25.70 -2.82 -1.76
CA LEU A 201 24.94 -1.91 -0.90
C LEU A 201 25.25 -0.43 -1.17
N LYS A 202 26.49 -0.08 -1.52
CA LYS A 202 26.85 1.28 -1.96
C LYS A 202 26.12 1.68 -3.24
N ILE A 203 26.09 0.80 -4.24
CA ILE A 203 25.33 1.01 -5.49
C ILE A 203 23.85 1.26 -5.18
N ILE A 204 23.24 0.40 -4.35
CA ILE A 204 21.82 0.53 -3.99
C ILE A 204 21.56 1.86 -3.24
N TYR A 205 22.47 2.24 -2.34
CA TYR A 205 22.39 3.49 -1.61
C TYR A 205 22.44 4.70 -2.54
N GLU A 206 23.37 4.74 -3.51
CA GLU A 206 23.46 5.82 -4.48
C GLU A 206 22.19 5.94 -5.33
N ILE A 207 21.66 4.81 -5.83
CA ILE A 207 20.38 4.78 -6.55
C ILE A 207 19.25 5.35 -5.68
N ASN A 208 19.22 4.99 -4.40
CA ASN A 208 18.21 5.47 -3.47
C ASN A 208 18.31 6.99 -3.25
N GLU A 209 19.52 7.53 -3.06
CA GLU A 209 19.72 8.96 -2.85
C GLU A 209 19.40 9.77 -4.10
N ILE A 210 19.80 9.30 -5.30
CA ILE A 210 19.42 9.95 -6.57
C ILE A 210 17.89 10.00 -6.71
N TYR A 211 17.21 8.89 -6.45
CA TYR A 211 15.75 8.85 -6.54
C TYR A 211 15.07 9.71 -5.47
N ARG A 212 15.61 9.74 -4.25
CA ARG A 212 15.15 10.62 -3.18
C ARG A 212 15.29 12.09 -3.57
N GLU A 213 16.43 12.48 -4.11
CA GLU A 213 16.65 13.84 -4.61
C GLU A 213 15.74 14.20 -5.79
N TYR A 214 15.55 13.27 -6.73
CA TYR A 214 14.66 13.43 -7.87
C TYR A 214 13.23 13.79 -7.41
N LYS A 215 12.74 13.09 -6.38
CA LYS A 215 11.44 13.33 -5.75
C LYS A 215 11.39 14.66 -5.02
N LEU A 216 12.38 14.95 -4.19
CA LEU A 216 12.46 16.20 -3.41
C LEU A 216 12.49 17.44 -4.30
N LYS A 217 13.30 17.45 -5.37
CA LYS A 217 13.41 18.59 -6.30
C LYS A 217 12.13 18.90 -7.07
N ARG A 218 11.15 18.01 -7.05
CA ARG A 218 9.88 18.11 -7.80
C ARG A 218 8.64 18.11 -6.91
N ASP A 219 8.84 18.17 -5.59
CA ASP A 219 7.79 18.03 -4.58
C ASP A 219 6.91 16.79 -4.85
N MET A 220 7.56 15.67 -5.15
CA MET A 220 6.92 14.41 -5.52
C MET A 220 6.99 13.40 -4.38
N LEU A 221 5.92 12.62 -4.25
CA LEU A 221 5.86 11.42 -3.42
C LEU A 221 5.49 10.21 -4.28
N ASP A 222 6.12 9.08 -4.03
CA ASP A 222 5.65 7.80 -4.55
C ASP A 222 4.71 7.10 -3.55
N TYR A 223 4.17 5.95 -3.96
CA TYR A 223 3.26 5.19 -3.10
C TYR A 223 3.93 4.66 -1.83
N THR A 224 5.22 4.32 -1.86
CA THR A 224 5.97 3.89 -0.67
C THR A 224 6.12 5.05 0.32
N ASP A 225 6.39 6.25 -0.17
CA ASP A 225 6.44 7.45 0.68
C ASP A 225 5.08 7.71 1.31
N LEU A 226 4.00 7.65 0.53
CA LEU A 226 2.64 7.89 1.03
C LEU A 226 2.26 6.92 2.14
N GLN A 227 2.60 5.64 2.01
CA GLN A 227 2.40 4.65 3.09
C GLN A 227 3.21 5.00 4.34
N THR A 228 4.48 5.37 4.16
CA THR A 228 5.38 5.73 5.27
C THR A 228 4.87 6.95 6.02
N ARG A 229 4.50 8.01 5.29
CA ARG A 229 3.97 9.26 5.82
C ARG A 229 2.62 9.08 6.49
N ALA A 230 1.73 8.27 5.90
CA ALA A 230 0.47 7.91 6.55
C ALA A 230 0.72 7.15 7.87
N ALA A 231 1.67 6.22 7.91
CA ALA A 231 2.04 5.50 9.12
C ALA A 231 2.64 6.42 10.19
N GLU A 232 3.49 7.37 9.80
CA GLU A 232 4.05 8.41 10.68
C GLU A 232 2.93 9.28 11.30
N LEU A 233 2.00 9.76 10.47
CA LEU A 233 0.84 10.54 10.90
C LEU A 233 -0.06 9.74 11.87
N LEU A 234 -0.39 8.50 11.54
CA LEU A 234 -1.16 7.60 12.41
C LEU A 234 -0.36 7.14 13.65
N GLY A 235 0.96 7.35 13.64
CA GLY A 235 1.86 7.24 14.78
C GLY A 235 1.55 8.29 15.86
N MET A 236 1.09 9.47 15.47
CA MET A 236 0.68 10.55 16.38
C MET A 236 -0.62 10.19 17.09
N ARG A 237 -0.62 10.24 18.43
CA ARG A 237 -1.75 9.78 19.25
C ARG A 237 -3.03 10.55 18.94
N GLU A 238 -2.94 11.86 18.81
CA GLU A 238 -4.06 12.77 18.57
C GLU A 238 -4.77 12.44 17.23
N LEU A 239 -3.99 12.24 16.17
CA LEU A 239 -4.52 11.83 14.86
C LEU A 239 -5.11 10.43 14.92
N ARG A 240 -4.40 9.47 15.51
CA ARG A 240 -4.89 8.10 15.65
C ARG A 240 -6.27 8.05 16.31
N GLU A 241 -6.46 8.80 17.39
CA GLU A 241 -7.75 8.87 18.08
C GLU A 241 -8.82 9.58 17.27
N ALA A 242 -8.47 10.63 16.51
CA ALA A 242 -9.40 11.27 15.57
C ALA A 242 -9.87 10.30 14.48
N TYR A 243 -8.95 9.55 13.86
CA TYR A 243 -9.26 8.56 12.82
C TYR A 243 -10.05 7.37 13.37
N LYS A 244 -9.76 6.86 14.58
CA LYS A 244 -10.59 5.85 15.27
C LYS A 244 -12.01 6.33 15.56
N LYS A 245 -12.18 7.61 15.87
CA LYS A 245 -13.52 8.20 16.06
C LYS A 245 -14.27 8.30 14.75
N ARG A 246 -13.60 8.71 13.66
CA ARG A 246 -14.15 8.85 12.30
C ARG A 246 -14.52 7.52 11.68
N TYR A 247 -13.62 6.53 11.73
CA TYR A 247 -13.80 5.22 11.11
C TYR A 247 -14.08 4.15 12.15
N LYS A 248 -15.31 3.60 12.13
CA LYS A 248 -15.78 2.59 13.10
C LYS A 248 -15.46 1.17 12.68
N ARG A 249 -15.27 0.95 11.38
CA ARG A 249 -15.05 -0.37 10.78
C ARG A 249 -14.07 -0.26 9.63
N ILE A 250 -13.16 -1.22 9.58
CA ILE A 250 -12.18 -1.37 8.51
C ILE A 250 -12.36 -2.77 7.93
N MET A 251 -12.37 -2.86 6.61
CA MET A 251 -12.45 -4.08 5.83
C MET A 251 -11.29 -4.05 4.85
N VAL A 252 -10.59 -5.18 4.72
CA VAL A 252 -9.45 -5.30 3.80
C VAL A 252 -9.68 -6.54 2.95
N ASP A 253 -9.72 -6.35 1.64
CA ASP A 253 -9.72 -7.42 0.65
C ASP A 253 -8.28 -7.75 0.25
N GLU A 254 -8.03 -9.02 -0.05
CA GLU A 254 -6.71 -9.53 -0.48
C GLU A 254 -5.56 -9.13 0.46
N PHE A 255 -5.74 -9.34 1.76
CA PHE A 255 -4.75 -9.01 2.79
C PHE A 255 -3.38 -9.67 2.55
N GLN A 256 -3.33 -10.85 1.94
CA GLN A 256 -2.06 -11.52 1.62
C GLN A 256 -1.17 -10.76 0.64
N ASP A 257 -1.75 -9.86 -0.17
CA ASP A 257 -1.02 -9.06 -1.16
C ASP A 257 -0.61 -7.68 -0.59
N SER A 258 -0.89 -7.42 0.69
CA SER A 258 -0.42 -6.21 1.38
C SER A 258 1.02 -6.39 1.87
N ALA A 259 1.94 -5.58 1.32
CA ALA A 259 3.32 -5.54 1.78
C ALA A 259 3.39 -5.19 3.27
N THR A 260 4.39 -5.78 3.95
CA THR A 260 4.61 -5.93 5.41
C THR A 260 4.45 -4.65 6.28
N ARG A 261 4.28 -3.47 5.70
CA ARG A 261 4.13 -2.18 6.40
C ARG A 261 2.71 -1.86 6.90
N CYS A 262 1.67 -2.52 6.41
CA CYS A 262 0.29 -2.27 6.87
C CYS A 262 -0.20 -3.27 7.93
N VAL A 263 0.56 -3.42 9.02
CA VAL A 263 0.05 -4.05 10.25
C VAL A 263 -0.50 -2.96 11.17
N VAL A 264 -1.72 -2.50 10.90
CA VAL A 264 -2.47 -1.74 11.92
C VAL A 264 -3.06 -2.75 12.88
N LYS A 265 -2.38 -2.98 14.01
CA LYS A 265 -2.94 -3.72 15.14
C LYS A 265 -4.20 -2.98 15.63
N SER A 266 -5.38 -3.55 15.35
CA SER A 266 -6.61 -3.09 15.98
C SER A 266 -6.59 -3.54 17.44
N TYR A 267 -6.41 -2.59 18.36
CA TYR A 267 -6.80 -2.80 19.75
C TYR A 267 -8.33 -2.65 19.81
N ALA A 268 -9.02 -3.68 20.29
CA ALA A 268 -10.41 -3.56 20.68
C ALA A 268 -10.52 -2.57 21.85
N ALA A 269 -11.66 -1.87 21.87
CA ALA A 269 -12.14 -0.83 22.80
C ALA A 269 -11.33 -0.59 24.08
#